data_AF-A0A742UIR8-F1
#
_entry.id   AF-A0A742UIR8-F1
#
_cell.length_a   1.000
_cell.length_b   1.000
_cell.length_c   1.000
_cell.angle_alpha   90.00
_cell.angle_beta   90.00
_cell.angle_gamma   90.00
#
_symmetry.space_group_name_H-M   'P 1'
#
loop_
_entity.id
_entity.type
_entity.pdbx_description
1 polymer ?
#
loop_
_entity_poly.entity_id
_entity_poly.type
_entity_poly.pdbx_seq_one_letter_code
_entity_poly.pdbx_strand_id
1 'polypeptide(L)'
;MSQIFDIVQSMSGHKNCIVIPGPYLDFFAGDHQAHALGAILNQLVFWSGKSGLDDGWFYKEHSELAEEIKGVSADQVQRMVDKICKRWLPGIIEKDQRQVNGTKKTHYRIHGDKLIAVLFPSLLDSAESRNGKREVAEPIPQNHGTETAESRNPNREVAEPILYTDHYTDHHKQIIKPSCPVAGQPDPEVMITDQAIEVLTHLNQVSGSRYQKSKTSLENIRARLREGYSVVDLQLVIDLKHEHWHGDSRMYRYMRPETLFGPKKFESYLQDATRWLNSGRPSSESLEGGRKRDPMVFGPVDTTIPAGFRG
;
A
#
# COMPACT_ATOMS: atom_id res chain seq x y z
N MET A 1 -30.10 -17.07 -6.09
CA MET A 1 -29.03 -16.61 -7.01
C MET A 1 -27.74 -16.20 -6.29
N SER A 2 -27.58 -16.43 -4.97
CA SER A 2 -26.43 -15.95 -4.18
C SER A 2 -25.15 -16.80 -4.31
N GLN A 3 -25.26 -18.13 -4.30
CA GLN A 3 -24.09 -19.01 -4.22
C GLN A 3 -23.13 -18.90 -5.41
N ILE A 4 -23.64 -18.65 -6.62
CA ILE A 4 -22.81 -18.47 -7.82
C ILE A 4 -22.05 -17.15 -7.78
N PHE A 5 -22.70 -16.08 -7.28
CA PHE A 5 -22.07 -14.76 -7.19
C PHE A 5 -20.98 -14.74 -6.10
N ASP A 6 -21.23 -15.38 -4.95
CA ASP A 6 -20.24 -15.51 -3.87
C ASP A 6 -19.00 -16.31 -4.32
N ILE A 7 -19.19 -17.36 -5.14
CA ILE A 7 -18.09 -18.13 -5.74
C ILE A 7 -17.29 -17.25 -6.72
N VAL A 8 -17.96 -16.57 -7.65
CA VAL A 8 -17.29 -15.69 -8.63
C VAL A 8 -16.57 -14.53 -7.92
N GLN A 9 -17.15 -13.97 -6.87
CA GLN A 9 -16.52 -12.95 -6.04
C GLN A 9 -15.32 -13.50 -5.25
N SER A 10 -15.40 -14.72 -4.73
CA SER A 10 -14.26 -15.38 -4.06
C SER A 10 -13.09 -15.70 -5.00
N MET A 11 -13.40 -15.92 -6.29
CA MET A 11 -12.41 -16.07 -7.36
C MET A 11 -11.85 -14.73 -7.86
N SER A 12 -12.50 -13.63 -7.53
CA SER A 12 -12.13 -12.28 -7.93
C SER A 12 -11.32 -11.61 -6.81
N GLY A 13 -10.02 -11.40 -7.04
CA GLY A 13 -9.10 -10.79 -6.08
C GLY A 13 -7.70 -11.40 -6.12
N HIS A 14 -6.79 -10.88 -5.28
CA HIS A 14 -5.36 -11.17 -5.29
C HIS A 14 -4.97 -12.66 -5.25
N LYS A 15 -5.83 -13.52 -4.70
CA LYS A 15 -5.54 -14.96 -4.54
C LYS A 15 -5.64 -15.76 -5.84
N ASN A 16 -6.25 -15.20 -6.89
CA ASN A 16 -6.43 -15.89 -8.18
C ASN A 16 -6.22 -14.95 -9.38
N CYS A 17 -5.54 -13.81 -9.18
CA CYS A 17 -5.20 -12.88 -10.25
C CYS A 17 -3.69 -12.86 -10.50
N ILE A 18 -3.32 -12.56 -11.73
CA ILE A 18 -1.93 -12.34 -12.12
C ILE A 18 -1.76 -10.85 -12.29
N VAL A 19 -0.93 -10.26 -11.44
CA VAL A 19 -0.56 -8.86 -11.52
C VAL A 19 0.56 -8.74 -12.55
N ILE A 20 0.34 -7.97 -13.60
CA ILE A 20 1.34 -7.67 -14.62
C ILE A 20 1.71 -6.20 -14.48
N PRO A 21 2.99 -5.87 -14.24
CA PRO A 21 3.43 -4.47 -14.22
C PRO A 21 3.10 -3.75 -15.54
N GLY A 22 2.48 -2.57 -15.43
CA GLY A 22 2.15 -1.71 -16.57
C GLY A 22 3.33 -1.47 -17.54
N PRO A 23 4.56 -1.17 -17.04
CA PRO A 23 5.72 -0.99 -17.92
C PRO A 23 6.02 -2.19 -18.83
N TYR A 24 5.70 -3.42 -18.42
CA TYR A 24 5.88 -4.58 -19.29
C TYR A 24 4.87 -4.59 -20.42
N LEU A 25 3.64 -4.15 -20.17
CA LEU A 25 2.60 -4.03 -21.19
C LEU A 25 2.94 -2.91 -22.18
N ASP A 26 3.43 -1.78 -21.69
CA ASP A 26 3.92 -0.67 -22.52
C ASP A 26 5.11 -1.10 -23.37
N PHE A 27 6.03 -1.88 -22.80
CA PHE A 27 7.19 -2.40 -23.53
C PHE A 27 6.78 -3.34 -24.67
N PHE A 28 5.78 -4.20 -24.46
CA PHE A 28 5.24 -5.08 -25.49
C PHE A 28 4.11 -4.47 -26.33
N ALA A 29 3.92 -3.14 -26.25
CA ALA A 29 2.85 -2.47 -26.98
C ALA A 29 2.95 -2.72 -28.50
N GLY A 30 1.79 -2.96 -29.13
CA GLY A 30 1.70 -3.31 -30.54
C GLY A 30 1.81 -4.82 -30.84
N ASP A 31 2.13 -5.65 -29.85
CA ASP A 31 2.04 -7.10 -29.99
C ASP A 31 0.65 -7.62 -29.60
N HIS A 32 0.06 -8.50 -30.42
CA HIS A 32 -1.25 -9.11 -30.12
C HIS A 32 -1.28 -9.92 -28.81
N GLN A 33 -0.12 -10.27 -28.27
CA GLN A 33 0.07 -11.11 -27.09
C GLN A 33 0.74 -10.34 -25.95
N ALA A 34 0.71 -9.00 -25.97
CA ALA A 34 1.40 -8.16 -24.99
C ALA A 34 1.14 -8.58 -23.52
N HIS A 35 -0.11 -8.91 -23.18
CA HIS A 35 -0.47 -9.35 -21.82
C HIS A 35 0.17 -10.70 -21.45
N ALA A 36 0.14 -11.68 -22.36
CA ALA A 36 0.74 -12.98 -22.11
C ALA A 36 2.28 -12.89 -22.07
N LEU A 37 2.89 -12.06 -22.92
CA LEU A 37 4.33 -11.76 -22.88
C LEU A 37 4.72 -11.08 -21.57
N GLY A 38 3.94 -10.10 -21.13
CA GLY A 38 4.13 -9.39 -19.85
C GLY A 38 4.02 -10.33 -18.64
N ALA A 39 3.03 -11.23 -18.65
CA ALA A 39 2.86 -12.23 -17.60
C ALA A 39 4.06 -13.19 -17.53
N ILE A 40 4.53 -13.68 -18.67
CA ILE A 40 5.72 -14.55 -18.74
C ILE A 40 6.95 -13.80 -18.24
N LEU A 41 7.18 -12.57 -18.73
CA LEU A 41 8.32 -11.77 -18.29
C LEU A 41 8.29 -11.54 -16.78
N ASN A 42 7.12 -11.26 -16.22
CA ASN A 42 6.95 -11.08 -14.78
C ASN A 42 7.36 -12.32 -13.99
N GLN A 43 6.93 -13.51 -14.42
CA GLN A 43 7.33 -14.75 -13.75
C GLN A 43 8.82 -15.04 -13.90
N LEU A 44 9.39 -14.81 -15.08
CA LEU A 44 10.83 -14.99 -15.30
C LEU A 44 11.66 -14.08 -14.37
N VAL A 45 11.29 -12.81 -14.24
CA VAL A 45 11.95 -11.86 -13.33
C VAL A 45 11.78 -12.30 -11.87
N PHE A 46 10.58 -12.71 -11.46
CA PHE A 46 10.33 -13.19 -10.10
C PHE A 46 11.20 -14.39 -9.72
N TRP A 47 11.27 -15.40 -10.58
CA TRP A 47 12.09 -16.59 -10.32
C TRP A 47 13.60 -16.28 -10.37
N SER A 48 14.04 -15.30 -11.16
CA SER A 48 15.44 -14.85 -11.14
C SER A 48 15.87 -14.26 -9.79
N GLY A 49 14.96 -13.64 -9.04
CA GLY A 49 15.23 -13.15 -7.69
C GLY A 49 15.24 -14.24 -6.61
N LYS A 50 14.73 -15.43 -6.92
CA LYS A 50 14.66 -16.58 -6.00
C LYS A 50 15.79 -17.59 -6.19
N SER A 51 16.56 -17.53 -7.27
CA SER A 51 17.73 -18.40 -7.42
C SER A 51 18.84 -17.98 -6.48
N GLY A 52 19.11 -18.79 -5.46
CA GLY A 52 20.29 -18.66 -4.60
C GLY A 52 21.58 -19.20 -5.23
N LEU A 53 21.65 -19.29 -6.57
CA LEU A 53 22.84 -19.74 -7.29
C LEU A 53 23.68 -18.52 -7.69
N ASP A 54 24.97 -18.54 -7.35
CA ASP A 54 25.90 -17.43 -7.58
C ASP A 54 26.08 -17.08 -9.08
N ASP A 55 25.71 -17.99 -9.98
CA ASP A 55 25.81 -17.80 -11.43
C ASP A 55 24.59 -17.11 -12.06
N GLY A 56 23.55 -16.83 -11.26
CA GLY A 56 22.31 -16.16 -11.66
C GLY A 56 21.39 -17.00 -12.56
N TRP A 57 21.64 -18.30 -12.66
CA TRP A 57 20.78 -19.21 -13.43
C TRP A 57 19.68 -19.80 -12.56
N PHE A 58 18.49 -19.94 -13.13
CA PHE A 58 17.38 -20.67 -12.51
C PHE A 58 16.73 -21.59 -13.55
N TYR A 59 16.14 -22.69 -13.11
CA TYR A 59 15.37 -23.56 -14.00
C TYR A 59 13.88 -23.45 -13.73
N LYS A 60 13.09 -23.54 -14.80
CA LYS A 60 11.63 -23.59 -14.72
C LYS A 60 11.09 -24.26 -15.98
N GLU A 61 10.18 -25.22 -15.82
CA GLU A 61 9.58 -25.87 -16.97
C GLU A 61 8.48 -25.00 -17.60
N HIS A 62 8.27 -25.17 -18.91
CA HIS A 62 7.23 -24.42 -19.63
C HIS A 62 5.81 -24.81 -19.17
N SER A 63 5.63 -26.05 -18.72
CA SER A 63 4.39 -26.54 -18.09
C SER A 63 4.11 -25.80 -16.78
N GLU A 64 5.10 -25.70 -15.90
CA GLU A 64 4.96 -25.00 -14.61
C GLU A 64 4.66 -23.51 -14.82
N LEU A 65 5.34 -22.86 -15.78
CA LEU A 65 5.02 -21.48 -16.15
C LEU A 65 3.59 -21.34 -16.70
N ALA A 66 3.11 -22.31 -17.49
CA ALA A 66 1.77 -22.30 -18.03
C ALA A 66 0.70 -22.42 -16.93
N GLU A 67 0.93 -23.27 -15.92
CA GLU A 67 0.06 -23.40 -14.75
C GLU A 67 0.02 -22.11 -13.91
N GLU A 68 1.15 -21.42 -13.76
CA GLU A 68 1.24 -20.13 -13.07
C GLU A 68 0.53 -19.00 -13.83
N ILE A 69 0.63 -18.98 -15.16
CA ILE A 69 0.04 -17.92 -16.01
C ILE A 69 -1.46 -18.13 -16.24
N LYS A 70 -1.94 -19.38 -16.18
CA LYS A 70 -3.32 -19.80 -16.45
C LYS A 70 -3.84 -19.42 -17.84
N GLY A 71 -4.60 -20.32 -18.46
CA GLY A 71 -5.20 -20.07 -19.77
C GLY A 71 -4.22 -20.05 -20.96
N VAL A 72 -2.98 -20.48 -20.76
CA VAL A 72 -1.98 -20.72 -21.82
C VAL A 72 -1.47 -22.15 -21.75
N SER A 73 -1.11 -22.75 -22.88
CA SER A 73 -0.48 -24.07 -22.93
C SER A 73 1.05 -23.98 -22.80
N ALA A 74 1.70 -25.09 -22.43
CA ALA A 74 3.16 -25.17 -22.36
C ALA A 74 3.83 -24.79 -23.70
N ASP A 75 3.24 -25.20 -24.84
CA ASP A 75 3.73 -24.84 -26.17
C ASP A 75 3.60 -23.34 -26.46
N GLN A 76 2.49 -22.71 -26.01
CA GLN A 76 2.31 -21.27 -26.13
C GLN A 76 3.34 -20.52 -25.29
N VAL A 77 3.60 -20.98 -24.06
CA VAL A 77 4.66 -20.44 -23.20
C VAL A 77 6.01 -20.57 -23.88
N GLN A 78 6.35 -21.74 -24.41
CA GLN A 78 7.63 -21.94 -25.11
C GLN A 78 7.79 -20.97 -26.29
N ARG A 79 6.76 -20.82 -27.13
CA ARG A 79 6.78 -19.88 -28.27
C ARG A 79 6.94 -18.43 -27.80
N MET A 80 6.25 -18.04 -26.74
CA MET A 80 6.32 -16.69 -26.20
C MET A 80 7.65 -16.40 -25.51
N VAL A 81 8.21 -17.36 -24.76
CA VAL A 81 9.57 -17.27 -24.20
C VAL A 81 10.59 -17.11 -25.32
N ASP A 82 10.51 -17.91 -26.38
CA ASP A 82 11.39 -17.77 -27.54
C ASP A 82 11.23 -16.40 -28.20
N LYS A 83 10.01 -15.89 -28.29
CA LYS A 83 9.71 -14.55 -28.81
C LYS A 83 10.32 -13.46 -27.93
N ILE A 84 10.22 -13.59 -26.61
CA ILE A 84 10.86 -12.66 -25.65
C ILE A 84 12.38 -12.69 -25.84
N CYS A 85 13.02 -13.86 -25.76
CA CYS A 85 14.47 -13.98 -25.87
C CYS A 85 15.03 -13.54 -27.24
N LYS A 86 14.32 -13.80 -28.34
CA LYS A 86 14.86 -13.56 -29.69
C LYS A 86 14.49 -12.20 -30.27
N ARG A 87 13.26 -11.74 -30.02
CA ARG A 87 12.72 -10.53 -30.66
C ARG A 87 12.79 -9.31 -29.76
N TRP A 88 12.43 -9.47 -28.49
CA TRP A 88 12.21 -8.33 -27.61
C TRP A 88 13.40 -8.03 -26.68
N LEU A 89 14.02 -9.07 -26.13
CA LEU A 89 15.08 -8.97 -25.13
C LEU A 89 16.32 -9.82 -25.49
N PRO A 90 16.86 -9.70 -26.73
CA PRO A 90 18.04 -10.46 -27.13
C PRO A 90 19.26 -10.10 -26.29
N GLY A 91 19.93 -11.11 -25.74
CA GLY A 91 21.12 -10.93 -24.90
C GLY A 91 20.86 -10.36 -23.50
N ILE A 92 19.59 -10.13 -23.14
CA ILE A 92 19.15 -9.72 -21.80
C ILE A 92 18.59 -10.92 -21.05
N ILE A 93 17.76 -11.72 -21.73
CA ILE A 93 17.28 -13.01 -21.21
C ILE A 93 17.92 -14.12 -22.01
N GLU A 94 18.74 -14.91 -21.35
CA GLU A 94 19.38 -16.08 -21.91
C GLU A 94 18.64 -17.36 -21.52
N LYS A 95 18.68 -18.33 -22.43
CA LYS A 95 18.05 -19.64 -22.25
C LYS A 95 19.04 -20.73 -22.63
N ASP A 96 19.17 -21.73 -21.76
CA ASP A 96 20.05 -22.88 -21.96
C ASP A 96 19.38 -24.19 -21.54
N GLN A 97 19.85 -25.32 -22.06
CA GLN A 97 19.37 -26.66 -21.68
C GLN A 97 20.45 -27.34 -20.83
N ARG A 98 20.18 -27.49 -19.53
CA ARG A 98 21.12 -28.12 -18.60
C ARG A 98 20.48 -29.30 -17.89
N GLN A 99 21.29 -30.23 -17.41
CA GLN A 99 20.78 -31.40 -16.69
C GLN A 99 20.61 -31.09 -15.21
N VAL A 100 19.43 -31.37 -14.68
CA VAL A 100 19.13 -31.39 -13.25
C VAL A 100 18.65 -32.79 -12.93
N ASN A 101 19.35 -33.50 -12.04
CA ASN A 101 19.04 -34.90 -11.67
C ASN A 101 18.88 -35.83 -12.88
N GLY A 102 19.73 -35.69 -13.90
CA GLY A 102 19.73 -36.52 -15.12
C GLY A 102 18.63 -36.17 -16.14
N THR A 103 17.74 -35.22 -15.84
CA THR A 103 16.71 -34.75 -16.78
C THR A 103 17.14 -33.41 -17.37
N LYS A 104 17.01 -33.24 -18.70
CA LYS A 104 17.26 -31.95 -19.36
C LYS A 104 16.16 -30.96 -18.98
N LYS A 105 16.55 -29.85 -18.37
CA LYS A 105 15.65 -28.75 -17.99
C LYS A 105 16.11 -27.45 -18.62
N THR A 106 15.13 -26.62 -18.96
CA THR A 106 15.37 -25.27 -19.43
C THR A 106 15.80 -24.39 -18.28
N HIS A 107 16.97 -23.78 -18.41
CA HIS A 107 17.50 -22.78 -17.49
C HIS A 107 17.42 -21.41 -18.14
N TYR A 108 17.18 -20.40 -17.31
CA TYR A 108 17.09 -19.00 -17.69
C TYR A 108 18.08 -18.17 -16.87
N ARG A 109 18.59 -17.12 -17.48
CA ARG A 109 19.37 -16.08 -16.81
C ARG A 109 18.91 -14.73 -17.31
N ILE A 110 18.73 -13.78 -16.38
CA ILE A 110 18.27 -12.43 -16.69
C ILE A 110 19.34 -11.44 -16.25
N HIS A 111 19.79 -10.61 -17.17
CA HIS A 111 20.72 -9.52 -16.88
C HIS A 111 19.93 -8.29 -16.39
N GLY A 112 19.78 -8.15 -15.07
CA GLY A 112 18.95 -7.12 -14.43
C GLY A 112 19.25 -5.69 -14.90
N ASP A 113 20.51 -5.27 -14.89
CA ASP A 113 20.90 -3.90 -15.28
C ASP A 113 20.52 -3.58 -16.73
N LYS A 114 20.73 -4.54 -17.64
CA LYS A 114 20.36 -4.40 -19.05
C LYS A 114 18.84 -4.37 -19.23
N LEU A 115 18.12 -5.18 -18.45
CA LEU A 115 16.66 -5.20 -18.47
C LEU A 115 16.10 -3.85 -18.01
N ILE A 116 16.61 -3.29 -16.91
CA ILE A 116 16.20 -1.98 -16.40
C ILE A 116 16.48 -0.89 -17.44
N ALA A 117 17.67 -0.89 -18.06
CA ALA A 117 18.03 0.10 -19.06
C ALA A 117 17.08 0.08 -20.28
N VAL A 118 16.62 -1.10 -20.69
CA VAL A 118 15.70 -1.24 -21.82
C VAL A 118 14.25 -0.92 -21.46
N LEU A 119 13.80 -1.31 -20.26
CA LEU A 119 12.43 -1.04 -19.82
C LEU A 119 12.21 0.39 -19.36
N PHE A 120 13.24 1.04 -18.81
CA PHE A 120 13.15 2.37 -18.22
C PHE A 120 14.27 3.31 -18.72
N PRO A 121 14.29 3.64 -20.02
CA PRO A 121 15.36 4.45 -20.61
C PRO A 121 15.50 5.85 -19.96
N SER A 122 14.39 6.46 -19.52
CA SER A 122 14.38 7.80 -18.93
C SER A 122 14.91 7.88 -17.48
N LEU A 123 15.08 6.75 -16.79
CA LEU A 123 15.68 6.74 -15.43
C LEU A 123 17.20 6.96 -15.48
N LEU A 124 17.86 6.64 -16.59
CA LEU A 124 19.31 6.81 -16.77
C LEU A 124 19.70 8.27 -17.05
N ASP A 125 18.94 8.99 -17.87
CA ASP A 125 19.24 10.39 -18.22
C ASP A 125 19.11 11.36 -17.03
N SER A 126 18.27 11.04 -16.04
CA SER A 126 18.11 11.87 -14.84
C SER A 126 19.20 11.64 -13.79
N ALA A 127 19.94 10.54 -13.87
CA ALA A 127 21.04 10.23 -12.94
C ALA A 127 22.35 10.94 -13.31
N GLU A 128 22.56 11.28 -14.59
CA GLU A 128 23.82 11.86 -15.07
C GLU A 128 23.92 13.40 -14.94
N SER A 129 22.82 14.12 -14.69
CA SER A 129 22.80 15.60 -14.67
C SER A 129 23.07 16.26 -13.31
N ARG A 130 23.68 15.57 -12.35
CA ARG A 130 24.18 16.20 -11.10
C ARG A 130 25.69 16.09 -10.95
N ASN A 131 26.44 16.49 -11.98
CA ASN A 131 27.85 16.80 -11.82
C ASN A 131 28.03 18.33 -11.79
N GLY A 132 28.24 18.88 -10.60
CA GLY A 132 28.34 20.32 -10.39
C GLY A 132 28.76 20.73 -8.98
N LYS A 133 30.02 20.45 -8.62
CA LYS A 133 30.85 21.10 -7.59
C LYS A 133 30.52 20.92 -6.09
N ARG A 134 31.59 20.48 -5.39
CA ARG A 134 32.02 20.83 -4.01
C ARG A 134 31.42 19.94 -2.91
N GLU A 135 32.15 19.35 -1.97
CA GLU A 135 33.53 19.49 -1.48
C GLU A 135 33.97 18.17 -0.82
N VAL A 136 35.27 17.94 -0.74
CA VAL A 136 35.91 16.78 -0.11
C VAL A 136 35.56 16.72 1.38
N ALA A 137 34.98 15.62 1.83
CA ALA A 137 35.00 15.21 3.23
C ALA A 137 35.37 13.72 3.28
N GLU A 138 36.55 13.45 3.84
CA GLU A 138 37.12 12.10 3.96
C GLU A 138 36.22 11.17 4.78
N PRO A 139 36.14 9.87 4.44
CA PRO A 139 35.47 8.89 5.27
C PRO A 139 36.38 8.53 6.46
N ILE A 140 35.91 8.84 7.67
CA ILE A 140 36.52 8.38 8.92
C ILE A 140 36.32 6.85 9.03
N PRO A 141 37.38 6.04 9.13
CA PRO A 141 37.26 4.60 9.37
C PRO A 141 37.16 4.34 10.87
N GLN A 142 36.11 3.64 11.32
CA GLN A 142 36.07 3.06 12.65
C GLN A 142 35.69 1.58 12.62
N ASN A 143 36.76 0.78 12.50
CA ASN A 143 37.11 -0.38 13.31
C ASN A 143 36.10 -1.52 13.45
N HIS A 144 36.40 -2.58 12.68
CA HIS A 144 36.11 -3.96 13.03
C HIS A 144 36.76 -4.33 14.37
N GLY A 145 35.94 -4.71 15.35
CA GLY A 145 36.35 -5.50 16.49
C GLY A 145 36.00 -6.97 16.23
N THR A 146 37.02 -7.78 15.96
CA THR A 146 36.96 -9.25 15.99
C THR A 146 36.98 -9.72 17.44
N GLU A 147 35.93 -10.39 17.89
CA GLU A 147 36.02 -11.35 19.00
C GLU A 147 35.18 -12.60 18.68
N THR A 148 35.86 -13.73 18.67
CA THR A 148 35.35 -15.08 18.48
C THR A 148 34.80 -15.64 19.79
N ALA A 149 33.56 -16.14 19.80
CA ALA A 149 33.13 -17.23 20.69
C ALA A 149 31.85 -17.91 20.18
N GLU A 150 32.05 -19.14 19.71
CA GLU A 150 31.25 -20.34 19.96
C GLU A 150 29.83 -20.53 19.40
N SER A 151 29.67 -21.74 18.87
CA SER A 151 28.53 -22.34 18.18
C SER A 151 27.31 -22.62 19.06
N ARG A 152 26.10 -22.37 18.52
CA ARG A 152 24.93 -23.29 18.64
C ARG A 152 23.77 -22.87 17.71
N ASN A 153 23.60 -23.65 16.63
CA ASN A 153 22.40 -24.10 15.90
C ASN A 153 21.17 -23.21 15.59
N PRO A 154 20.43 -23.54 14.51
CA PRO A 154 19.85 -22.58 13.58
C PRO A 154 18.33 -22.46 13.72
N ASN A 155 17.83 -21.23 13.70
CA ASN A 155 16.49 -20.89 13.21
C ASN A 155 16.35 -19.37 13.18
N ARG A 156 16.53 -18.78 12.00
CA ARG A 156 16.07 -17.42 11.74
C ARG A 156 15.92 -17.22 10.24
N GLU A 157 14.67 -17.07 9.83
CA GLU A 157 14.27 -16.58 8.51
C GLU A 157 15.03 -15.29 8.23
N VAL A 158 15.84 -15.33 7.18
CA VAL A 158 16.59 -14.18 6.66
C VAL A 158 15.63 -13.30 5.87
N ALA A 159 15.81 -12.00 6.10
CA ALA A 159 14.95 -10.90 5.74
C ALA A 159 14.71 -10.71 4.22
N GLU A 160 13.55 -10.14 3.95
CA GLU A 160 13.02 -9.66 2.68
C GLU A 160 13.93 -8.60 2.01
N PRO A 161 14.12 -8.62 0.68
CA PRO A 161 14.57 -7.45 -0.05
C PRO A 161 13.36 -6.59 -0.41
N ILE A 162 13.12 -5.56 0.41
CA ILE A 162 12.14 -4.50 0.15
C ILE A 162 12.81 -3.46 -0.75
N LEU A 163 12.53 -3.47 -2.04
CA LEU A 163 12.81 -2.34 -2.92
C LEU A 163 11.52 -1.86 -3.58
N TYR A 164 10.80 -0.97 -2.89
CA TYR A 164 10.22 0.23 -3.51
C TYR A 164 9.76 1.20 -2.42
N THR A 165 10.50 2.30 -2.27
CA THR A 165 10.04 3.52 -1.59
C THR A 165 9.77 4.58 -2.66
N ASP A 166 8.50 5.00 -2.71
CA ASP A 166 8.01 6.38 -2.72
C ASP A 166 8.88 7.46 -3.38
N HIS A 167 8.38 8.05 -4.48
CA HIS A 167 8.55 9.48 -4.74
C HIS A 167 7.30 10.08 -5.41
N TYR A 168 6.64 10.97 -4.68
CA TYR A 168 5.71 11.99 -5.20
C TYR A 168 6.53 13.13 -5.81
N THR A 169 6.24 13.52 -7.06
CA THR A 169 6.25 14.93 -7.51
C THR A 169 5.59 15.02 -8.90
N ASP A 170 4.30 15.35 -8.94
CA ASP A 170 3.66 15.88 -10.16
C ASP A 170 3.44 17.39 -9.97
N HIS A 171 4.19 18.15 -10.76
CA HIS A 171 3.97 19.57 -11.01
C HIS A 171 3.79 19.78 -12.51
N HIS A 172 2.56 19.62 -12.97
CA HIS A 172 1.83 20.55 -13.85
C HIS A 172 2.57 21.07 -15.09
N LYS A 173 2.34 20.46 -16.28
CA LYS A 173 2.26 21.19 -17.57
C LYS A 173 1.26 20.55 -18.53
N GLN A 174 0.19 21.30 -18.80
CA GLN A 174 -0.80 21.09 -19.84
C GLN A 174 -0.17 21.29 -21.22
N ILE A 175 -0.27 20.32 -22.13
CA ILE A 175 -0.21 20.57 -23.59
C ILE A 175 -1.30 19.73 -24.28
N ILE A 176 -2.42 20.40 -24.49
CA ILE A 176 -3.42 20.30 -25.58
C ILE A 176 -3.32 19.05 -26.48
N LYS A 177 -4.28 18.13 -26.36
CA LYS A 177 -4.67 17.15 -27.40
C LYS A 177 -6.21 17.18 -27.59
N PRO A 178 -6.73 17.12 -28.82
CA PRO A 178 -8.15 17.26 -29.10
C PRO A 178 -8.92 15.95 -28.87
N SER A 179 -10.12 16.11 -28.29
CA SER A 179 -11.30 15.23 -28.32
C SER A 179 -11.21 13.82 -27.70
N CYS A 180 -11.74 13.70 -26.49
CA CYS A 180 -11.87 12.50 -25.67
C CYS A 180 -12.99 11.53 -26.15
N PRO A 181 -12.81 10.21 -26.07
CA PRO A 181 -13.87 9.30 -25.65
C PRO A 181 -14.04 9.38 -24.13
N VAL A 182 -15.28 9.34 -23.66
CA VAL A 182 -15.69 9.42 -22.24
C VAL A 182 -14.87 8.44 -21.38
N ALA A 183 -14.16 8.95 -20.38
CA ALA A 183 -13.39 8.16 -19.43
C ALA A 183 -14.32 7.23 -18.63
N GLY A 184 -13.97 5.94 -18.57
CA GLY A 184 -14.63 4.99 -17.67
C GLY A 184 -14.53 5.49 -16.24
N GLN A 185 -15.63 5.44 -15.49
CA GLN A 185 -15.64 5.89 -14.10
C GLN A 185 -14.61 5.09 -13.28
N PRO A 186 -13.87 5.75 -12.35
CA PRO A 186 -12.89 5.08 -11.53
C PRO A 186 -13.53 3.96 -10.71
N ASP A 187 -12.82 2.84 -10.58
CA ASP A 187 -13.21 1.72 -9.74
C ASP A 187 -13.53 2.22 -8.32
N PRO A 188 -14.74 1.93 -7.77
CA PRO A 188 -15.14 2.37 -6.44
C PRO A 188 -14.13 2.06 -5.33
N GLU A 189 -13.38 0.96 -5.43
CA GLU A 189 -12.41 0.56 -4.41
C GLU A 189 -11.12 1.42 -4.44
N VAL A 190 -10.75 1.93 -5.62
CA VAL A 190 -9.64 2.88 -5.78
C VAL A 190 -10.03 4.21 -5.15
N MET A 191 -11.25 4.69 -5.44
CA MET A 191 -11.76 5.93 -4.85
C MET A 191 -11.85 5.85 -3.31
N ILE A 192 -12.30 4.72 -2.76
CA ILE A 192 -12.32 4.48 -1.30
C ILE A 192 -10.90 4.50 -0.72
N THR A 193 -9.91 3.98 -1.46
CA THR A 193 -8.51 4.01 -1.00
C THR A 193 -7.95 5.43 -0.98
N ASP A 194 -8.20 6.22 -2.02
CA ASP A 194 -7.74 7.60 -2.11
C ASP A 194 -8.37 8.44 -0.99
N GLN A 195 -9.68 8.28 -0.77
CA GLN A 195 -10.40 8.88 0.35
C GLN A 195 -9.84 8.45 1.71
N ALA A 196 -9.49 7.18 1.89
CA ALA A 196 -8.90 6.71 3.14
C ALA A 196 -7.51 7.30 3.39
N ILE A 197 -6.71 7.48 2.33
CA ILE A 197 -5.41 8.13 2.39
C ILE A 197 -5.55 9.61 2.77
N GLU A 198 -6.56 10.30 2.25
CA GLU A 198 -6.87 11.69 2.61
C GLU A 198 -7.15 11.82 4.11
N VAL A 199 -8.04 10.99 4.66
CA VAL A 199 -8.36 10.97 6.09
C VAL A 199 -7.14 10.66 6.94
N LEU A 200 -6.32 9.68 6.54
CA LEU A 200 -5.10 9.32 7.28
C LEU A 200 -4.07 10.45 7.25
N THR A 201 -3.98 11.17 6.14
CA THR A 201 -3.09 12.33 5.99
C THR A 201 -3.54 13.45 6.93
N HIS A 202 -4.84 13.74 7.00
CA HIS A 202 -5.42 14.69 7.96
C HIS A 202 -5.12 14.31 9.41
N LEU A 203 -5.31 13.04 9.77
CA LEU A 203 -4.98 12.54 11.11
C LEU A 203 -3.51 12.77 11.47
N ASN A 204 -2.59 12.52 10.55
CA ASN A 204 -1.16 12.75 10.78
C ASN A 204 -0.84 14.23 10.93
N GLN A 205 -1.45 15.10 10.11
CA GLN A 205 -1.27 16.55 10.19
C GLN A 205 -1.76 17.12 11.52
N VAL A 206 -2.98 16.76 11.92
CA VAL A 206 -3.60 17.25 13.17
C VAL A 206 -2.88 16.68 14.39
N SER A 207 -2.59 15.37 14.38
CA SER A 207 -2.05 14.73 15.58
C SER A 207 -0.53 14.88 15.77
N GLY A 208 0.19 15.29 14.73
CA GLY A 208 1.66 15.23 14.67
C GLY A 208 2.22 13.81 14.53
N SER A 209 1.35 12.81 14.32
CA SER A 209 1.72 11.41 14.17
C SER A 209 2.25 11.10 12.77
N ARG A 210 2.92 9.94 12.63
CA ARG A 210 3.48 9.45 11.36
C ARG A 210 2.95 8.05 11.02
N TYR A 211 1.63 7.88 11.03
CA TYR A 211 1.01 6.63 10.62
C TYR A 211 1.26 6.37 9.13
N GLN A 212 1.80 5.19 8.82
CA GLN A 212 2.08 4.75 7.46
C GLN A 212 0.79 4.37 6.74
N LYS A 213 0.78 4.50 5.41
CA LYS A 213 -0.31 4.07 4.51
C LYS A 213 -0.36 2.54 4.37
N SER A 214 -0.20 1.83 5.47
CA SER A 214 -0.24 0.38 5.54
C SER A 214 -1.68 -0.12 5.58
N LYS A 215 -1.84 -1.42 5.28
CA LYS A 215 -3.12 -2.11 5.39
C LYS A 215 -3.77 -1.89 6.76
N THR A 216 -3.01 -2.01 7.85
CA THR A 216 -3.51 -1.90 9.23
C THR A 216 -4.01 -0.49 9.59
N SER A 217 -3.36 0.57 9.10
CA SER A 217 -3.80 1.95 9.34
C SER A 217 -5.05 2.31 8.54
N LEU A 218 -5.13 1.84 7.30
CA LEU A 218 -6.21 2.19 6.37
C LEU A 218 -7.45 1.30 6.52
N GLU A 219 -7.33 0.10 7.07
CA GLU A 219 -8.43 -0.86 7.16
C GLU A 219 -9.63 -0.32 7.94
N ASN A 220 -9.41 0.29 9.11
CA ASN A 220 -10.49 0.85 9.91
C ASN A 220 -11.17 2.04 9.20
N ILE A 221 -10.39 2.87 8.49
CA ILE A 221 -10.88 4.03 7.73
C ILE A 221 -11.71 3.57 6.51
N ARG A 222 -11.16 2.66 5.71
CA ARG A 222 -11.84 2.04 4.56
C ARG A 222 -13.13 1.35 4.98
N ALA A 223 -13.15 0.70 6.14
CA ALA A 223 -14.37 0.08 6.68
C ALA A 223 -15.48 1.11 6.89
N ARG A 224 -15.18 2.30 7.46
CA ARG A 224 -16.19 3.37 7.60
C ARG A 224 -16.65 3.91 6.24
N LEU A 225 -15.72 4.10 5.30
CA LEU A 225 -16.07 4.57 3.95
C LEU A 225 -16.99 3.56 3.21
N ARG A 226 -16.74 2.26 3.36
CA ARG A 226 -17.62 1.19 2.83
C ARG A 226 -18.99 1.12 3.51
N GLU A 227 -19.07 1.50 4.78
CA GLU A 227 -20.33 1.63 5.51
C GLU A 227 -21.15 2.87 5.06
N GLY A 228 -20.58 3.75 4.23
CA GLY A 228 -21.26 4.89 3.61
C GLY A 228 -21.00 6.24 4.29
N TYR A 229 -20.09 6.30 5.27
CA TYR A 229 -19.69 7.55 5.90
C TYR A 229 -18.78 8.38 4.97
N SER A 230 -18.89 9.70 5.01
CA SER A 230 -18.11 10.59 4.14
C SER A 230 -16.72 10.88 4.72
N VAL A 231 -15.79 11.29 3.85
CA VAL A 231 -14.45 11.77 4.27
C VAL A 231 -14.55 12.90 5.30
N VAL A 232 -15.53 13.80 5.11
CA VAL A 232 -15.77 14.94 5.99
C VAL A 232 -16.17 14.48 7.39
N ASP A 233 -17.03 13.45 7.49
CA ASP A 233 -17.45 12.88 8.78
C ASP A 233 -16.24 12.32 9.55
N LEU A 234 -15.35 11.62 8.85
CA LEU A 234 -14.15 11.05 9.47
C LEU A 234 -13.16 12.13 9.89
N GLN A 235 -12.96 13.18 9.09
CA GLN A 235 -12.14 14.34 9.44
C GLN A 235 -12.71 15.08 10.65
N LEU A 236 -14.03 15.21 10.74
CA LEU A 236 -14.68 15.87 11.87
C LEU A 236 -14.46 15.12 13.19
N VAL A 237 -14.49 13.79 13.16
CA VAL A 237 -14.16 12.96 14.34
C VAL A 237 -12.70 13.16 14.77
N ILE A 238 -11.77 13.30 13.82
CA ILE A 238 -10.36 13.60 14.13
C ILE A 238 -10.24 14.95 14.83
N ASP A 239 -10.83 16.00 14.26
CA ASP A 239 -10.78 17.36 14.80
C ASP A 239 -11.34 17.40 16.23
N LEU A 240 -12.51 16.78 16.44
CA LEU A 240 -13.14 16.68 17.74
C LEU A 240 -12.20 16.00 18.75
N LYS A 241 -11.69 14.81 18.41
CA LYS A 241 -10.91 14.01 19.36
C LYS A 241 -9.55 14.63 19.65
N HIS A 242 -8.95 15.29 18.67
CA HIS A 242 -7.78 16.11 18.91
C HIS A 242 -8.08 17.21 19.93
N GLU A 243 -9.15 18.00 19.74
CA GLU A 243 -9.53 19.05 20.68
C GLU A 243 -9.78 18.49 22.10
N HIS A 244 -10.41 17.32 22.21
CA HIS A 244 -10.70 16.69 23.51
C HIS A 244 -9.48 16.09 24.21
N TRP A 245 -8.50 15.59 23.44
CA TRP A 245 -7.41 14.78 24.01
C TRP A 245 -6.04 15.45 23.97
N HIS A 246 -5.84 16.50 23.17
CA HIS A 246 -4.51 17.14 23.03
C HIS A 246 -3.98 17.70 24.36
N GLY A 247 -4.86 18.09 25.29
CA GLY A 247 -4.50 18.54 26.64
C GLY A 247 -4.21 17.41 27.65
N ASP A 248 -4.65 16.17 27.42
CA ASP A 248 -4.36 15.02 28.29
C ASP A 248 -3.47 14.00 27.57
N SER A 249 -2.18 14.02 27.90
CA SER A 249 -1.15 13.12 27.35
C SER A 249 -1.52 11.63 27.46
N ARG A 250 -2.25 11.22 28.51
CA ARG A 250 -2.68 9.82 28.65
C ARG A 250 -3.74 9.45 27.63
N MET A 251 -4.67 10.36 27.38
CA MET A 251 -5.75 10.17 26.41
C MET A 251 -5.23 10.28 24.98
N TYR A 252 -4.26 11.16 24.73
CA TYR A 252 -3.69 11.35 23.39
C TYR A 252 -3.01 10.10 22.81
N ARG A 253 -2.56 9.16 23.64
CA ARG A 253 -2.09 7.82 23.22
C ARG A 253 -3.08 7.07 22.32
N TYR A 254 -4.36 7.36 22.49
CA TYR A 254 -5.48 6.75 21.79
C TYR A 254 -5.86 7.50 20.49
N MET A 255 -5.10 8.52 20.07
CA MET A 255 -5.21 9.15 18.73
C MET A 255 -4.70 8.21 17.62
N ARG A 256 -5.29 7.01 17.52
CA ARG A 256 -4.92 5.96 16.56
C ARG A 256 -6.08 5.66 15.62
N PRO A 257 -5.83 5.28 14.36
CA PRO A 257 -6.89 4.89 13.43
C PRO A 257 -7.81 3.79 13.99
N GLU A 258 -7.25 2.80 14.68
CA GLU A 258 -8.03 1.71 15.30
C GLU A 258 -8.99 2.21 16.39
N THR A 259 -8.57 3.18 17.20
CA THR A 259 -9.40 3.68 18.29
C THR A 259 -10.45 4.68 17.80
N LEU A 260 -10.09 5.53 16.83
CA LEU A 260 -10.98 6.53 16.26
C LEU A 260 -12.05 5.90 15.34
N PHE A 261 -11.65 4.94 14.52
CA PHE A 261 -12.50 4.35 13.47
C PHE A 261 -12.92 2.91 13.78
N GLY A 262 -12.81 2.49 15.04
CA GLY A 262 -13.27 1.18 15.50
C GLY A 262 -14.81 1.08 15.48
N PRO A 263 -15.38 -0.07 15.07
CA PRO A 263 -16.83 -0.21 14.80
C PRO A 263 -17.71 0.06 16.01
N LYS A 264 -17.21 -0.21 17.23
CA LYS A 264 -17.99 -0.08 18.47
C LYS A 264 -18.22 1.35 18.93
N LYS A 265 -17.35 2.29 18.52
CA LYS A 265 -17.29 3.65 19.09
C LYS A 265 -17.41 4.75 18.05
N PHE A 266 -17.13 4.45 16.78
CA PHE A 266 -17.14 5.43 15.71
C PHE A 266 -18.46 6.20 15.60
N GLU A 267 -19.61 5.51 15.58
CA GLU A 267 -20.92 6.15 15.49
C GLU A 267 -21.17 7.14 16.64
N SER A 268 -20.83 6.75 17.86
CA SER A 268 -20.92 7.64 19.02
C SER A 268 -20.01 8.86 18.87
N TYR A 269 -18.79 8.67 18.35
CA TYR A 269 -17.88 9.79 18.12
C TYR A 269 -18.36 10.72 17.02
N LEU A 270 -18.97 10.19 15.96
CA LEU A 270 -19.55 10.99 14.90
C LEU A 270 -20.71 11.84 15.41
N GLN A 271 -21.61 11.25 16.22
CA GLN A 271 -22.71 12.00 16.84
C GLN A 271 -22.21 13.14 17.74
N ASP A 272 -21.18 12.88 18.56
CA ASP A 272 -20.54 13.91 19.36
C ASP A 272 -19.91 15.00 18.46
N ALA A 273 -19.27 14.59 17.37
CA ALA A 273 -18.59 15.49 16.43
C ALA A 273 -19.58 16.41 15.70
N THR A 274 -20.73 15.88 15.28
CA THR A 274 -21.83 16.65 14.69
C THR A 274 -22.41 17.66 15.67
N ARG A 275 -22.59 17.28 16.95
CA ARG A 275 -23.05 18.22 17.99
C ARG A 275 -22.03 19.33 18.22
N TRP A 276 -20.75 19.00 18.26
CA TRP A 276 -19.66 19.96 18.39
C TRP A 276 -19.58 20.92 17.19
N LEU A 277 -19.76 20.42 15.97
CA LEU A 277 -19.85 21.24 14.76
C LEU A 277 -21.03 22.21 14.81
N ASN A 278 -22.22 21.73 15.17
CA ASN A 278 -23.43 22.54 15.33
C ASN A 278 -23.30 23.60 16.44
N SER A 279 -22.44 23.35 17.42
CA SER A 279 -22.14 24.29 18.50
C SER A 279 -21.07 25.32 18.14
N GLY A 280 -20.58 25.32 16.89
CA GLY A 280 -19.57 26.27 16.41
C GLY A 280 -18.13 25.90 16.77
N ARG A 281 -17.85 24.60 16.99
CA ARG A 281 -16.51 24.08 17.36
C ARG A 281 -15.92 24.75 18.61
N PRO A 282 -16.60 24.69 19.78
CA PRO A 282 -16.07 25.26 21.02
C PRO A 282 -14.75 24.58 21.41
N SER A 283 -13.82 25.37 21.95
CA SER A 283 -12.55 24.84 22.48
C SER A 283 -12.79 23.98 23.72
N SER A 284 -11.88 23.03 23.96
CA SER A 284 -11.91 22.07 25.07
C SER A 284 -12.20 22.72 26.43
N GLU A 285 -11.62 23.90 26.70
CA GLU A 285 -11.84 24.67 27.94
C GLU A 285 -13.31 25.06 28.16
N SER A 286 -14.04 25.34 27.08
CA SER A 286 -15.47 25.69 27.12
C SER A 286 -16.38 24.47 27.32
N LEU A 287 -15.88 23.27 27.01
CA LEU A 287 -16.62 22.01 27.08
C LEU A 287 -16.50 21.34 28.45
N GLU A 288 -15.36 21.49 29.12
CA GLU A 288 -15.14 20.99 30.49
C GLU A 288 -15.93 21.75 31.56
N GLY A 289 -16.32 23.01 31.28
CA GLY A 289 -17.14 23.83 32.18
C GLY A 289 -18.50 23.23 32.55
N GLY A 290 -19.00 22.27 31.77
CA GLY A 290 -20.24 21.54 32.06
C GLY A 290 -20.07 20.26 32.91
N ARG A 291 -18.85 19.75 33.09
CA ARG A 291 -18.58 18.47 33.77
C ARG A 291 -18.11 18.60 35.21
N LYS A 292 -17.72 19.80 35.66
CA LYS A 292 -17.54 20.08 37.10
C LYS A 292 -18.88 20.37 37.76
N ARG A 293 -19.80 19.41 37.77
CA ARG A 293 -20.80 19.38 38.85
C ARG A 293 -20.13 18.69 40.00
N ASP A 294 -19.71 19.46 41.00
CA ASP A 294 -19.29 18.88 42.27
C ASP A 294 -20.46 18.03 42.78
N PRO A 295 -20.31 16.70 42.95
CA PRO A 295 -21.39 15.85 43.45
C PRO A 295 -21.78 16.21 44.91
N MET A 296 -21.02 17.09 45.56
CA MET A 296 -21.30 17.68 46.88
C MET A 296 -22.01 19.04 46.84
N VAL A 297 -22.25 19.63 45.67
CA VAL A 297 -23.01 20.89 45.55
C VAL A 297 -24.45 20.56 45.19
N PHE A 298 -25.29 20.41 46.22
CA PHE A 298 -26.73 20.36 46.06
C PHE A 298 -27.25 21.78 45.81
N GLY A 299 -28.11 21.95 44.81
CA GLY A 299 -28.86 23.20 44.62
C GLY A 299 -29.77 23.49 45.83
N PRO A 300 -30.29 24.72 45.96
CA PRO A 300 -31.22 25.05 47.03
C PRO A 300 -32.39 24.06 47.03
N VAL A 301 -32.77 23.60 48.23
CA VAL A 301 -33.89 22.66 48.42
C VAL A 301 -35.16 23.31 47.87
N ASP A 302 -35.78 22.61 46.92
CA ASP A 302 -37.09 22.97 46.41
C ASP A 302 -38.13 22.71 47.51
N THR A 303 -38.60 23.77 48.15
CA THR A 303 -39.64 23.72 49.18
C THR A 303 -41.05 23.82 48.59
N THR A 304 -41.18 23.81 47.26
CA THR A 304 -42.47 23.96 46.60
C THR A 304 -43.29 22.70 46.78
N ILE A 305 -44.29 22.74 47.66
CA ILE A 305 -45.21 21.62 47.89
C ILE A 305 -46.08 21.44 46.63
N PRO A 306 -46.09 20.25 46.01
CA PRO A 306 -46.91 20.00 44.82
C PRO A 306 -48.40 20.18 45.12
N ALA A 307 -49.12 20.76 44.14
CA ALA A 307 -50.54 21.00 44.26
C ALA A 307 -51.30 19.70 44.58
N GLY A 308 -51.98 19.68 45.73
CA GLY A 308 -52.74 18.52 46.23
C GLY A 308 -52.17 17.88 47.50
N PHE A 309 -50.94 18.21 47.90
CA PHE A 309 -50.40 17.84 49.20
C PHE A 309 -50.64 18.99 50.19
N ARG A 310 -51.38 18.73 51.28
CA ARG A 310 -51.40 19.64 52.44
C ARG A 310 -50.25 19.24 53.36
N GLY A 311 -49.40 20.22 53.69
CA GLY A 311 -48.39 20.09 54.74
C GLY A 311 -48.99 20.06 56.14
#